data_AF-A0A2U3B7E2-F1
#
_entry.id   AF-A0A2U3B7E2-F1
#
_cell.length_a   1.000
_cell.length_b   1.000
_cell.length_c   1.000
_cell.angle_alpha   90.00
_cell.angle_beta   90.00
_cell.angle_gamma   90.00
#
_symmetry.space_group_name_H-M   'P 1'
#
loop_
_entity.id
_entity.type
_entity.pdbx_description
1 polymer ?
#
loop_
_entity_poly.entity_id
_entity_poly.type
_entity_poly.pdbx_seq_one_letter_code
_entity_poly.pdbx_strand_id
1 'polypeptide(L)'
;MQQLYLTLPDSLYQTIKPSEVKDPSLLLFNQKLALQLDLPQQLLGKNAAEYFSGNRLIAPELSLALGYSGHQFGYYNPQLGDGRAH
;
A
#
# COMPACT_ATOMS: atom_id res chain seq x y z
N MET A 1 -8.58 13.19 0.27
CA MET A 1 -7.92 12.47 -0.84
C MET A 1 -8.99 11.80 -1.68
N GLN A 2 -8.89 11.84 -3.00
CA GLN A 2 -9.81 11.14 -3.89
C GLN A 2 -9.07 9.92 -4.47
N GLN A 3 -9.57 8.71 -4.21
CA GLN A 3 -8.97 7.46 -4.69
C GLN A 3 -9.64 7.05 -5.99
N LEU A 4 -9.01 7.39 -7.12
CA LEU A 4 -9.58 7.16 -8.46
C LEU A 4 -9.72 5.67 -8.81
N TYR A 5 -8.90 4.80 -8.23
CA TYR A 5 -9.00 3.36 -8.49
C TYR A 5 -10.32 2.74 -8.01
N LEU A 6 -10.98 3.34 -7.01
CA LEU A 6 -12.31 2.91 -6.57
C LEU A 6 -13.41 3.18 -7.60
N THR A 7 -13.15 3.98 -8.64
CA THR A 7 -14.14 4.21 -9.72
C THR A 7 -14.01 3.21 -10.86
N LEU A 8 -13.03 2.31 -10.82
CA LEU A 8 -12.89 1.23 -11.79
C LEU A 8 -13.93 0.12 -11.54
N PRO A 9 -14.19 -0.76 -12.53
CA PRO A 9 -14.97 -1.97 -12.28
C PRO A 9 -14.38 -2.81 -11.14
N ASP A 10 -15.24 -3.35 -10.28
CA ASP A 10 -14.86 -4.17 -9.12
C ASP A 10 -14.06 -5.44 -9.52
N SER A 11 -14.08 -5.83 -10.78
CA SER A 11 -13.26 -6.93 -11.30
C SER A 11 -11.76 -6.59 -11.40
N LEU A 12 -11.37 -5.32 -11.27
CA LEU A 12 -9.99 -4.86 -11.44
C LEU A 12 -9.24 -4.66 -10.12
N TYR A 13 -9.92 -4.71 -8.98
CA TYR A 13 -9.30 -4.54 -7.66
C TYR A 13 -10.05 -5.29 -6.57
N GLN A 14 -9.43 -5.42 -5.40
CA GLN A 14 -10.10 -5.84 -4.18
C GLN A 14 -9.73 -4.87 -3.06
N THR A 15 -10.71 -4.43 -2.27
CA THR A 15 -10.44 -3.76 -1.00
C THR A 15 -9.91 -4.78 -0.01
N ILE A 16 -8.68 -4.60 0.46
CA ILE A 16 -8.04 -5.50 1.41
C ILE A 16 -7.44 -4.73 2.57
N LYS A 17 -7.25 -5.39 3.71
CA LYS A 17 -6.53 -4.82 4.85
C LYS A 17 -5.15 -5.47 4.95
N PRO A 18 -4.10 -4.69 5.29
CA PRO A 18 -2.81 -5.24 5.66
C PRO A 18 -2.93 -6.25 6.78
N SER A 19 -2.05 -7.25 6.75
CA SER A 19 -1.83 -8.13 7.89
C SER A 19 -0.93 -7.43 8.90
N GLU A 20 -1.29 -7.47 10.18
CA GLU A 20 -0.49 -6.88 11.25
C GLU A 20 0.85 -7.60 11.42
N VAL A 21 1.90 -6.84 11.72
CA VAL A 21 3.23 -7.35 12.08
C VAL A 21 3.57 -7.05 13.54
N LYS A 22 4.42 -7.88 14.14
CA LYS A 22 4.85 -7.70 15.53
C LYS A 22 6.04 -6.74 15.60
N ASP A 23 5.99 -5.82 16.56
CA ASP A 23 7.09 -4.93 16.96
C ASP A 23 7.78 -4.20 15.78
N PRO A 24 7.03 -3.41 14.97
CA PRO A 24 7.61 -2.73 13.83
C PRO A 24 8.58 -1.62 14.27
N SER A 25 9.72 -1.54 13.61
CA SER A 25 10.69 -0.45 13.78
C SER A 25 11.19 0.07 12.43
N LEU A 26 11.55 1.35 12.38
CA LEU A 26 12.12 1.95 11.17
C LEU A 26 13.63 1.65 11.10
N LEU A 27 14.06 1.01 10.02
CA LEU A 27 15.49 0.83 9.73
C LEU A 27 16.10 2.09 9.13
N LEU A 28 15.44 2.68 8.13
CA LEU A 28 15.84 3.89 7.44
C LEU A 28 14.59 4.67 7.01
N PHE A 29 14.68 6.00 7.04
CA PHE A 29 13.58 6.88 6.62
C PHE A 29 14.09 8.04 5.77
N ASN A 30 13.48 8.25 4.60
CA ASN A 30 13.89 9.31 3.69
C ASN A 30 13.20 10.64 4.05
N GLN A 31 13.83 11.39 4.97
CA GLN A 31 13.30 12.68 5.44
C GLN A 31 13.15 13.70 4.32
N LYS A 32 14.08 13.75 3.36
CA LYS A 32 14.03 14.69 2.24
C LYS A 32 12.79 14.45 1.37
N LEU A 33 12.51 13.19 1.04
CA LEU A 33 11.33 12.83 0.26
C LEU A 33 10.03 13.10 1.05
N ALA A 34 10.03 12.82 2.35
CA ALA A 34 8.87 13.11 3.19
C ALA A 34 8.46 14.59 3.18
N LEU A 35 9.45 15.50 3.22
CA LEU A 35 9.22 16.93 3.09
C LEU A 35 8.73 17.32 1.68
N GLN A 36 9.27 16.69 0.63
CA GLN A 36 8.84 16.94 -0.75
C GLN A 36 7.38 16.51 -1.01
N LEU A 37 6.94 15.45 -0.34
CA LEU A 37 5.58 14.91 -0.45
C LEU A 37 4.59 15.56 0.53
N ASP A 38 5.05 16.52 1.35
CA ASP A 38 4.26 17.14 2.43
C ASP A 38 3.58 16.08 3.33
N LEU A 39 4.36 15.07 3.76
CA LEU A 39 3.80 13.98 4.55
C LEU A 39 3.27 14.50 5.90
N PRO A 40 2.06 14.07 6.32
CA PRO A 40 1.50 14.43 7.61
C PRO A 40 2.47 14.15 8.77
N GLN A 41 2.57 15.09 9.71
CA GLN A 41 3.51 14.98 10.85
C GLN A 41 3.36 13.67 11.65
N GLN A 42 2.14 13.11 11.72
CA GLN A 42 1.88 11.81 12.37
C GLN A 42 2.67 10.64 11.75
N LEU A 43 3.05 10.74 10.47
CA LEU A 43 3.88 9.76 9.76
C LEU A 43 5.39 9.97 9.97
N LEU A 44 5.80 11.05 10.64
CA LEU A 44 7.21 11.41 10.85
C LEU A 44 7.67 11.19 12.29
N GLY A 45 6.76 10.81 13.19
CA GLY A 45 7.00 10.70 14.63
C GLY A 45 7.22 9.26 15.12
N LYS A 46 7.11 9.08 16.44
CA LYS A 46 7.30 7.80 17.13
C LYS A 46 6.43 6.63 16.63
N ASN A 47 5.27 6.93 16.03
CA ASN A 47 4.34 5.91 15.51
C ASN A 47 4.57 5.60 14.03
N ALA A 48 5.56 6.22 13.38
CA ALA A 48 5.78 6.08 11.93
C ALA A 48 5.92 4.61 11.51
N ALA A 49 6.61 3.79 12.31
CA ALA A 49 6.75 2.37 12.06
C ALA A 49 5.39 1.64 11.98
N GLU A 50 4.42 1.97 12.85
CA GLU A 50 3.09 1.36 12.82
C GLU A 50 2.32 1.71 11.54
N TYR A 51 2.48 2.95 11.02
CA TYR A 51 1.82 3.35 9.79
C TYR A 51 2.43 2.67 8.55
N PHE A 52 3.76 2.67 8.45
CA PHE A 52 4.45 2.08 7.29
C PHE A 52 4.51 0.56 7.31
N SER A 53 4.19 -0.08 8.44
CA SER A 53 4.03 -1.53 8.53
C SER A 53 2.59 -2.01 8.34
N GLY A 54 1.64 -1.10 8.11
CA GLY A 54 0.23 -1.45 7.98
C GLY A 54 -0.51 -1.75 9.29
N ASN A 55 0.14 -1.59 10.45
CA ASN A 55 -0.49 -1.79 11.76
C ASN A 55 -1.45 -0.64 12.12
N ARG A 56 -1.24 0.54 11.56
CA ARG A 56 -2.11 1.71 11.74
C ARG A 56 -2.39 2.35 10.38
N LEU A 57 -3.65 2.69 10.12
CA LEU A 57 -4.09 3.17 8.80
C LEU A 57 -4.71 4.56 8.91
N ILE A 58 -4.40 5.42 7.93
CA ILE A 58 -4.98 6.77 7.84
C ILE A 58 -6.35 6.72 7.13
N ALA A 59 -6.50 5.84 6.14
CA ALA A 59 -7.69 5.70 5.32
C ALA A 59 -7.84 4.22 4.88
N PRO A 60 -8.20 3.31 5.81
CA PRO A 60 -8.27 1.87 5.56
C PRO A 60 -9.19 1.49 4.39
N GLU A 61 -10.22 2.28 4.13
CA GLU A 61 -11.14 2.14 3.00
C GLU A 61 -10.47 2.35 1.63
N LEU A 62 -9.27 2.93 1.61
CA LEU A 62 -8.50 3.18 0.40
C LEU A 62 -7.44 2.11 0.11
N SER A 63 -7.26 1.10 0.97
CA SER A 63 -6.28 0.03 0.72
C SER A 63 -6.85 -0.97 -0.29
N LEU A 64 -6.11 -1.16 -1.39
CA LEU A 64 -6.57 -1.90 -2.56
C LEU A 64 -5.47 -2.78 -3.12
N ALA A 65 -5.78 -4.03 -3.44
CA ALA A 65 -4.94 -4.88 -4.27
C ALA A 65 -5.47 -4.87 -5.70
N LEU A 66 -4.64 -4.49 -6.68
CA LEU A 66 -5.04 -4.48 -8.08
C LEU A 66 -4.86 -5.86 -8.72
N GLY A 67 -5.77 -6.22 -9.61
CA GLY A 67 -5.65 -7.37 -10.49
C GLY A 67 -4.94 -6.98 -11.79
N TYR A 68 -3.96 -7.77 -12.21
CA TYR A 68 -3.32 -7.62 -13.52
C TYR A 68 -2.90 -8.99 -14.06
N SER A 69 -2.40 -9.03 -15.30
CA SER A 69 -1.87 -10.25 -15.93
C SER A 69 -0.50 -9.96 -16.55
N GLY A 70 0.17 -10.97 -17.07
CA GLY A 70 1.47 -10.76 -17.70
C GLY A 70 2.07 -12.01 -18.32
N HIS A 71 3.08 -11.82 -19.17
CA HIS A 71 3.88 -12.92 -19.67
C HIS A 71 5.08 -13.14 -18.74
N GLN A 72 5.19 -14.34 -18.19
CA GLN A 72 6.32 -14.74 -17.36
C GLN A 72 7.03 -15.90 -18.06
N PHE A 73 8.34 -15.75 -18.29
CA PHE A 73 9.17 -16.76 -18.97
C PHE A 73 8.60 -17.21 -20.34
N GLY A 74 7.97 -16.30 -21.09
CA GLY A 74 7.39 -16.58 -22.41
C GLY A 74 5.98 -17.16 -22.42
N TYR A 75 5.40 -17.45 -21.25
CA TYR A 75 4.04 -17.96 -21.12
C TYR A 75 3.09 -16.90 -20.57
N TYR A 76 1.88 -16.85 -21.12
CA TYR A 76 0.84 -15.96 -20.60
C TYR A 76 0.30 -16.50 -19.28
N ASN A 77 0.43 -15.70 -18.22
CA ASN A 77 -0.26 -15.92 -16.96
C ASN A 77 -1.52 -15.03 -16.93
N PRO A 78 -2.74 -15.61 -17.02
CA PRO A 78 -3.97 -14.83 -17.09
C PRO A 78 -4.29 -14.09 -15.80
N GLN A 79 -3.66 -14.45 -14.66
CA GLN A 79 -3.92 -13.83 -13.38
C GLN A 79 -2.64 -13.67 -12.55
N LEU A 80 -2.23 -12.42 -12.41
CA LEU A 80 -1.30 -11.91 -11.42
C LEU A 80 -2.09 -10.96 -10.49
N GLY A 81 -1.41 -9.96 -9.94
CA GLY A 81 -2.01 -8.97 -9.05
C GLY A 81 -1.03 -8.54 -7.97
N ASP A 82 -1.46 -7.61 -7.13
CA ASP A 82 -0.74 -7.17 -5.95
C ASP A 82 -0.79 -8.24 -4.84
N GLY A 83 -0.11 -9.37 -5.04
CA GLY A 83 -0.17 -10.52 -4.13
C GLY A 83 0.52 -10.30 -2.78
N ARG A 84 1.23 -9.18 -2.60
CA ARG A 84 2.01 -8.82 -1.39
C ARG A 84 2.02 -7.31 -1.09
N ALA A 85 1.14 -6.54 -1.72
CA ALA A 85 1.07 -5.07 -1.61
C ALA A 85 -0.40 -4.63 -1.62
N HIS A 86 -0.68 -3.44 -1.09
CA HIS A 86 -2.02 -2.83 -0.98
C HIS A 86 -1.99 -1.40 -0.43
#